data_AF-A0A662KSK3-F1
#
_entry.id   AF-A0A662KSK3-F1
#
_cell.length_a   1.000
_cell.length_b   1.000
_cell.length_c   1.000
_cell.angle_alpha   90.00
_cell.angle_beta   90.00
_cell.angle_gamma   90.00
#
_symmetry.space_group_name_H-M   'P 1'
#
loop_
_entity.id
_entity.type
_entity.pdbx_description
1 polymer ?
#
loop_
_entity_poly.entity_id
_entity_poly.type
_entity_poly.pdbx_seq_one_letter_code
_entity_poly.pdbx_strand_id
1 'polypeptide(L)'
;MKKIVQFLMAFLLFIGSMNISATVGNNASFHVIQNSTVYINNTKNLPITASGIKIVYPLSTFPAIVEKGGNFTLRVNTTYYPQEWKVMLSTAYDIVYDEINLPIKNSQYNITSHLWDIVASVPLFIEEELYNLTVGIASSEGYFETVEPRAVCVKEISNNFSFVHLTDFHIGDPRGMKVNIQQTIGWKAAKKCINEINLLDPDFVVITGDLVFGQLYPFEYSFEYKKCYEILQSFQVPTFVCPGNHDGYIQFGQDGFKFWQEFFGPLYYSFNYGDYHFTMVNSYDWPAKSRVAFSYLAFNWGGYIGNEQLNWIEKDLQKSKDAKLNFILLHHNPLWDTKNDSLLKNGYEGRKELLSLIERYDVDAVLAGHVHYDNVTIKNNTTYITTTTAASDLGSQDACWGYRLIEIKNGEIESYSYKGKYSIPSYRLNYTYTINDGSMDTVNVEIENDLEMNIEATIHFYVPIGNYEVENGEIFMERSKGGIKEVYVKASIDATSNKEIIIHPKS
;
A
#
# COMPACT_ATOMS: atom_id res chain seq x y z
N MET A 1 64.61 28.63 7.18
CA MET A 1 64.27 30.08 7.20
C MET A 1 63.22 30.28 8.29
N LYS A 2 63.64 30.65 9.50
CA LYS A 2 63.43 31.98 10.15
C LYS A 2 61.94 32.35 10.23
N LYS A 3 61.29 32.67 11.37
CA LYS A 3 61.68 32.96 12.77
C LYS A 3 60.34 33.28 13.52
N ILE A 4 60.07 32.80 14.75
CA ILE A 4 60.10 33.57 16.06
C ILE A 4 58.84 34.48 16.24
N VAL A 5 58.06 34.54 17.35
CA VAL A 5 58.33 34.29 18.79
C VAL A 5 57.09 34.48 19.71
N GLN A 6 57.06 33.71 20.83
CA GLN A 6 56.71 34.05 22.26
C GLN A 6 55.34 34.64 22.68
N PHE A 7 54.78 34.45 23.89
CA PHE A 7 54.93 33.54 25.06
C PHE A 7 53.96 34.01 26.19
N LEU A 8 53.61 33.11 27.13
CA LEU A 8 53.07 33.30 28.51
C LEU A 8 51.64 33.90 28.62
N MET A 9 50.75 33.45 29.50
CA MET A 9 50.97 33.14 30.91
C MET A 9 49.86 32.23 31.48
N ALA A 10 50.25 31.26 32.29
CA ALA A 10 49.37 30.34 33.01
C ALA A 10 48.84 30.95 34.31
N PHE A 11 47.62 30.57 34.71
CA PHE A 11 47.24 30.48 36.11
C PHE A 11 46.39 29.22 36.35
N LEU A 12 46.86 28.41 37.29
CA LEU A 12 46.34 27.13 37.77
C LEU A 12 45.70 27.37 39.15
N LEU A 13 44.60 26.68 39.45
CA LEU A 13 44.13 26.21 40.77
C LEU A 13 42.95 25.25 40.44
N PHE A 14 43.08 23.90 40.44
CA PHE A 14 43.13 22.94 41.56
C PHE A 14 42.07 23.23 42.64
N ILE A 15 41.20 22.33 43.12
CA ILE A 15 41.25 20.86 43.34
C ILE A 15 39.79 20.34 43.46
N GLY A 16 39.52 19.09 43.07
CA GLY A 16 38.33 18.36 43.51
C GLY A 16 38.18 16.98 42.89
N SER A 17 39.00 16.02 43.30
CA SER A 17 38.95 14.61 42.88
C SER A 17 37.97 13.78 43.71
N MET A 18 37.12 12.96 43.08
CA MET A 18 36.90 11.55 43.44
C MET A 18 36.14 10.81 42.32
N ASN A 19 36.68 9.65 41.94
CA ASN A 19 36.13 8.69 40.98
C ASN A 19 34.99 7.86 41.60
N ILE A 20 34.05 7.39 40.78
CA ILE A 20 33.59 5.98 40.69
C ILE A 20 32.58 5.81 39.52
N SER A 21 32.92 4.87 38.64
CA SER A 21 32.07 3.91 37.89
C SER A 21 31.02 4.34 36.85
N ALA A 22 31.28 3.82 35.63
CA ALA A 22 30.35 3.27 34.64
C ALA A 22 29.28 4.17 34.00
N THR A 23 29.47 4.45 32.71
CA THR A 23 28.36 4.67 31.78
C THR A 23 28.56 3.83 30.52
N VAL A 24 27.66 2.86 30.38
CA VAL A 24 27.40 2.08 29.18
C VAL A 24 27.06 3.02 28.02
N GLY A 25 27.63 2.73 26.86
CA GLY A 25 27.40 3.50 25.64
C GLY A 25 25.94 3.43 25.18
N ASN A 26 25.40 4.58 24.81
CA ASN A 26 24.18 4.71 24.02
C ASN A 26 24.53 5.42 22.71
N ASN A 27 25.04 4.67 21.75
CA ASN A 27 24.89 5.01 20.34
C ASN A 27 23.69 4.22 19.82
N ALA A 28 22.50 4.76 20.06
CA ALA A 28 21.29 4.41 19.34
C ALA A 28 20.68 5.74 18.88
N SER A 29 21.06 6.16 17.68
CA SER A 29 20.32 7.17 16.94
C SER A 29 18.97 6.57 16.60
N PHE A 30 17.97 6.88 17.40
CA PHE A 30 16.57 6.59 17.06
C PHE A 30 16.24 7.38 15.79
N HIS A 31 16.11 6.68 14.66
CA HIS A 31 15.53 7.23 13.45
C HIS A 31 14.05 7.52 13.76
N VAL A 32 13.73 8.80 14.00
CA VAL A 32 12.35 9.26 14.03
C VAL A 32 11.87 9.26 12.58
N ILE A 33 11.17 8.21 12.17
CA ILE A 33 10.45 8.15 10.89
C ILE A 33 9.29 9.16 10.99
N GLN A 34 9.53 10.39 10.52
CA GLN A 34 8.52 11.44 10.47
C GLN A 34 7.95 11.58 9.05
N ASN A 35 6.64 11.30 8.97
CA ASN A 35 5.62 11.90 8.12
C ASN A 35 5.47 11.42 6.67
N SER A 36 4.40 10.65 6.44
CA SER A 36 3.64 10.69 5.20
C SER A 36 3.09 12.12 4.98
N THR A 37 3.28 12.66 3.77
CA THR A 37 2.75 13.99 3.44
C THR A 37 1.36 13.85 2.84
N VAL A 38 0.34 13.69 3.68
CA VAL A 38 -1.04 13.75 3.17
C VAL A 38 -1.37 15.19 2.79
N TYR A 39 -1.56 15.45 1.50
CA TYR A 39 -2.07 16.73 1.02
C TYR A 39 -3.59 16.74 1.15
N ILE A 40 -4.08 17.29 2.26
CA ILE A 40 -5.52 17.47 2.46
C ILE A 40 -5.82 18.96 2.41
N ASN A 41 -6.18 19.46 1.23
CA ASN A 41 -6.25 20.91 1.01
C ASN A 41 -7.45 21.61 1.66
N ASN A 42 -8.45 20.87 2.17
CA ASN A 42 -9.51 21.38 3.03
C ASN A 42 -10.41 20.22 3.49
N THR A 43 -10.45 19.91 4.78
CA THR A 43 -11.29 18.82 5.33
C THR A 43 -12.66 19.29 5.82
N LYS A 44 -12.97 20.59 5.71
CA LYS A 44 -14.17 21.21 6.31
C LYS A 44 -15.48 20.48 5.99
N ASN A 45 -15.51 19.65 4.94
CA ASN A 45 -16.68 18.91 4.49
C ASN A 45 -16.46 17.38 4.40
N LEU A 46 -15.47 16.80 5.10
CA LEU A 46 -15.36 15.34 5.16
C LEU A 46 -16.61 14.78 5.87
N PRO A 47 -17.39 13.90 5.22
CA PRO A 47 -18.58 13.32 5.83
C PRO A 47 -18.17 12.53 7.07
N ILE A 48 -18.70 12.92 8.22
CA ILE A 48 -18.50 12.20 9.49
C ILE A 48 -19.44 11.00 9.49
N THR A 49 -18.93 9.85 9.91
CA THR A 49 -19.72 8.61 9.95
C THR A 49 -20.85 8.73 10.97
N ALA A 50 -21.81 7.80 10.95
CA ALA A 50 -22.87 7.73 11.96
C ALA A 50 -22.32 7.62 13.40
N SER A 51 -21.08 7.15 13.58
CA SER A 51 -20.40 7.07 14.87
C SER A 51 -19.91 8.41 15.40
N GLY A 52 -19.98 9.50 14.62
CA GLY A 52 -19.41 10.80 14.97
C GLY A 52 -17.88 10.88 14.87
N ILE A 53 -17.20 9.80 14.47
CA ILE A 53 -15.74 9.70 14.31
C ILE A 53 -15.40 9.26 12.88
N LYS A 54 -14.37 9.86 12.27
CA LYS A 54 -13.80 9.45 10.98
C LYS A 54 -12.28 9.43 11.10
N ILE A 55 -11.68 8.25 10.94
CA ILE A 55 -10.24 8.13 10.76
C ILE A 55 -9.92 8.64 9.35
N VAL A 56 -9.00 9.60 9.27
CA VAL A 56 -8.55 10.23 8.00
C VAL A 56 -7.19 9.66 7.59
N TYR A 57 -6.37 9.27 8.56
CA TYR A 57 -5.15 8.53 8.37
C TYR A 57 -4.79 7.78 9.67
N PRO A 58 -4.26 6.55 9.59
CA PRO A 58 -4.12 5.74 8.37
C PRO A 58 -5.42 5.11 7.88
N LEU A 59 -5.44 4.65 6.62
CA LEU A 59 -6.59 4.02 5.96
C LEU A 59 -6.22 2.63 5.41
N SER A 60 -7.20 1.77 5.12
CA SER A 60 -6.99 0.45 4.50
C SER A 60 -6.26 0.47 3.15
N THR A 61 -6.34 1.60 2.45
CA THR A 61 -5.75 1.87 1.12
C THR A 61 -4.66 2.94 1.15
N PHE A 62 -4.34 3.42 2.35
CA PHE A 62 -3.20 4.28 2.64
C PHE A 62 -2.73 4.00 4.09
N PRO A 63 -2.19 2.78 4.33
CA PRO A 63 -1.84 2.35 5.67
C PRO A 63 -0.58 3.06 6.20
N ALA A 64 -0.39 3.01 7.52
CA ALA A 64 0.87 3.33 8.15
C ALA A 64 1.73 2.06 8.22
N ILE A 65 2.98 2.12 7.75
CA ILE A 65 3.99 1.08 7.98
C ILE A 65 4.92 1.62 9.09
N VAL A 66 5.12 0.85 10.15
CA VAL A 66 5.83 1.29 11.35
C VAL A 66 6.62 0.15 11.97
N GLU A 67 7.83 0.42 12.47
CA GLU A 67 8.65 -0.59 13.14
C GLU A 67 8.21 -0.83 14.59
N LYS A 68 8.55 -2.00 15.13
CA LYS A 68 8.36 -2.30 16.56
C LYS A 68 9.07 -1.24 17.42
N GLY A 69 8.40 -0.72 18.45
CA GLY A 69 8.92 0.39 19.27
C GLY A 69 8.80 1.78 18.63
N GLY A 70 8.36 1.86 17.37
CA GLY A 70 8.15 3.11 16.64
C GLY A 70 6.92 3.89 17.10
N ASN A 71 6.68 5.02 16.43
CA ASN A 71 5.47 5.83 16.61
C ASN A 71 4.86 6.15 15.25
N PHE A 72 3.55 6.33 15.21
CA PHE A 72 2.85 6.85 14.03
C PHE A 72 1.80 7.88 14.44
N THR A 73 1.48 8.78 13.52
CA THR A 73 0.46 9.82 13.74
C THR A 73 -0.86 9.37 13.12
N LEU A 74 -1.92 9.37 13.91
CA LEU A 74 -3.29 9.24 13.46
C LEU A 74 -3.86 10.64 13.21
N ARG A 75 -4.67 10.79 12.17
CA ARG A 75 -5.47 12.00 11.93
C ARG A 75 -6.94 11.64 12.00
N VAL A 76 -7.67 12.32 12.88
CA VAL A 76 -9.07 12.01 13.19
C VAL A 76 -9.94 13.25 13.07
N ASN A 77 -11.06 13.12 12.37
CA ASN A 77 -12.16 14.09 12.40
C ASN A 77 -13.25 13.57 13.35
N THR A 78 -13.79 14.43 14.21
CA THR A 78 -14.83 14.06 15.16
C THR A 78 -15.76 15.22 15.47
N THR A 79 -17.04 14.93 15.71
CA THR A 79 -18.00 15.90 16.26
C THR A 79 -17.89 16.05 17.77
N TYR A 80 -17.23 15.13 18.46
CA TYR A 80 -17.10 15.12 19.91
C TYR A 80 -15.88 15.92 20.38
N TYR A 81 -16.01 16.51 21.57
CA TYR A 81 -14.86 17.05 22.27
C TYR A 81 -14.19 15.92 23.10
N PRO A 82 -12.96 15.49 22.74
CA PRO A 82 -12.31 14.35 23.40
C PRO A 82 -11.81 14.74 24.79
N GLN A 83 -12.23 13.98 25.81
CA GLN A 83 -11.66 14.05 27.15
C GLN A 83 -10.51 13.03 27.31
N GLU A 84 -10.67 11.86 26.69
CA GLU A 84 -9.66 10.81 26.63
C GLU A 84 -9.74 10.11 25.27
N TRP A 85 -8.57 9.73 24.76
CA TRP A 85 -8.44 8.94 23.53
C TRP A 85 -8.07 7.51 23.89
N LYS A 86 -8.63 6.54 23.15
CA LYS A 86 -8.21 5.14 23.16
C LYS A 86 -7.76 4.77 21.75
N VAL A 87 -6.60 4.15 21.63
CA VAL A 87 -6.11 3.61 20.35
C VAL A 87 -5.75 2.15 20.57
N MET A 88 -6.22 1.28 19.69
CA MET A 88 -6.02 -0.16 19.78
C MET A 88 -5.74 -0.75 18.40
N LEU A 89 -4.86 -1.73 18.34
CA LEU A 89 -4.65 -2.57 17.16
C LEU A 89 -5.27 -3.93 17.39
N SER A 90 -5.85 -4.51 16.34
CA SER A 90 -6.21 -5.92 16.31
C SER A 90 -5.78 -6.55 15.00
N THR A 91 -5.41 -7.83 15.01
CA THR A 91 -4.86 -8.47 13.79
C THR A 91 -5.94 -8.52 12.70
N ALA A 92 -5.54 -8.28 11.45
CA ALA A 92 -6.51 -7.97 10.39
C ALA A 92 -7.29 -9.17 9.86
N TYR A 93 -6.71 -10.38 9.88
CA TYR A 93 -7.19 -11.51 9.06
C TYR A 93 -7.45 -12.83 9.78
N ASP A 94 -7.42 -12.83 11.12
CA ASP A 94 -7.16 -14.09 11.80
C ASP A 94 -8.35 -14.62 12.58
N ILE A 95 -8.53 -15.93 12.46
CA ILE A 95 -9.30 -16.72 13.41
C ILE A 95 -8.68 -16.57 14.82
N VAL A 96 -7.35 -16.41 14.87
CA VAL A 96 -6.55 -16.18 16.08
C VAL A 96 -6.25 -14.69 16.22
N TYR A 97 -7.25 -13.90 16.62
CA TYR A 97 -7.10 -12.45 16.69
C TYR A 97 -6.28 -11.98 17.91
N ASP A 98 -5.33 -11.08 17.78
CA ASP A 98 -4.72 -10.38 18.93
C ASP A 98 -5.30 -8.97 19.08
N GLU A 99 -5.29 -8.41 20.30
CA GLU A 99 -5.75 -7.04 20.58
C GLU A 99 -4.79 -6.32 21.53
N ILE A 100 -4.26 -5.18 21.08
CA ILE A 100 -3.21 -4.45 21.79
C ILE A 100 -3.61 -2.98 21.90
N ASN A 101 -3.74 -2.49 23.14
CA ASN A 101 -3.91 -1.06 23.38
C ASN A 101 -2.58 -0.34 23.17
N LEU A 102 -2.61 0.75 22.41
CA LEU A 102 -1.43 1.56 22.11
C LEU A 102 -1.30 2.72 23.10
N PRO A 103 -0.11 2.93 23.71
CA PRO A 103 0.17 4.14 24.45
C PRO A 103 0.09 5.39 23.55
N ILE A 104 -0.66 6.40 24.00
CA ILE A 104 -0.74 7.69 23.33
C ILE A 104 0.32 8.63 23.92
N LYS A 105 1.21 9.14 23.07
CA LYS A 105 2.29 10.06 23.44
C LYS A 105 1.82 11.51 23.45
N ASN A 106 0.98 11.87 22.50
CA ASN A 106 0.46 13.22 22.34
C ASN A 106 -0.87 13.20 21.59
N SER A 107 -1.72 14.19 21.84
CA SER A 107 -2.92 14.48 21.04
C SER A 107 -3.12 15.99 20.96
N GLN A 108 -3.25 16.54 19.76
CA GLN A 108 -3.44 17.97 19.55
C GLN A 108 -4.47 18.25 18.46
N TYR A 109 -5.27 19.30 18.64
CA TYR A 109 -6.16 19.77 17.58
C TYR A 109 -5.42 20.74 16.66
N ASN A 110 -5.38 20.42 15.37
CA ASN A 110 -4.73 21.21 14.35
C ASN A 110 -5.75 22.15 13.69
N ILE A 111 -5.63 23.45 13.99
CA ILE A 111 -6.57 24.47 13.51
C ILE A 111 -6.54 24.69 11.99
N THR A 112 -5.45 24.33 11.32
CA THR A 112 -5.30 24.53 9.87
C THR A 112 -5.97 23.39 9.11
N SER A 113 -5.76 22.15 9.56
CA SER A 113 -6.38 20.97 8.96
C SER A 113 -7.75 20.67 9.54
N HIS A 114 -8.16 21.29 10.64
CA HIS A 114 -9.38 20.98 11.40
C HIS A 114 -9.47 19.51 11.87
N LEU A 115 -8.33 18.85 12.06
CA LEU A 115 -8.25 17.46 12.53
C LEU A 115 -7.54 17.36 13.89
N TRP A 116 -7.79 16.28 14.60
CA TRP A 116 -6.95 15.85 15.72
C TRP A 116 -5.77 15.04 15.19
N ASP A 117 -4.56 15.45 15.56
CA ASP A 117 -3.33 14.69 15.35
C ASP A 117 -2.99 13.95 16.65
N ILE A 118 -2.97 12.62 16.61
CA ILE A 118 -2.72 11.74 17.78
C ILE A 118 -1.48 10.91 17.49
N VAL A 119 -0.48 10.93 18.37
CA VAL A 119 0.74 10.13 18.21
C VAL A 119 0.63 8.90 19.10
N ALA A 120 0.52 7.72 18.47
CA ALA A 120 0.49 6.42 19.15
C ALA A 120 1.86 5.73 19.04
N SER A 121 2.20 4.93 20.05
CA SER A 121 3.45 4.18 20.13
C SER A 121 3.19 2.70 19.97
N VAL A 122 3.99 2.05 19.13
CA VAL A 122 3.92 0.61 18.86
C VAL A 122 4.80 -0.11 19.88
N PRO A 123 4.26 -1.05 20.69
CA PRO A 123 5.07 -1.79 21.67
C PRO A 123 6.16 -2.65 21.01
N LEU A 124 7.21 -3.02 21.75
CA LEU A 124 8.28 -3.89 21.25
C LEU A 124 7.87 -5.36 21.11
N PHE A 125 6.84 -5.80 21.84
CA PHE A 125 6.40 -7.19 21.87
C PHE A 125 5.37 -7.55 20.80
N ILE A 126 4.86 -6.55 20.06
CA ILE A 126 3.88 -6.79 18.99
C ILE A 126 4.56 -7.58 17.86
N GLU A 127 3.79 -8.40 17.14
CA GLU A 127 4.30 -9.13 15.99
C GLU A 127 4.29 -8.30 14.70
N GLU A 128 5.03 -8.77 13.69
CA GLU A 128 5.08 -8.11 12.39
C GLU A 128 3.92 -8.58 11.53
N GLU A 129 2.88 -7.74 11.43
CA GLU A 129 1.66 -8.07 10.71
C GLU A 129 0.92 -6.82 10.24
N LEU A 130 -0.20 -7.05 9.56
CA LEU A 130 -1.20 -6.06 9.23
C LEU A 130 -2.33 -6.07 10.26
N TYR A 131 -2.65 -4.89 10.78
CA TYR A 131 -3.59 -4.67 11.86
C TYR A 131 -4.73 -3.74 11.46
N ASN A 132 -5.93 -4.06 11.94
CA ASN A 132 -7.04 -3.13 12.08
C ASN A 132 -6.73 -2.10 13.16
N LEU A 133 -7.21 -0.87 12.96
CA LEU A 133 -7.04 0.24 13.88
C LEU A 133 -8.37 0.67 14.47
N THR A 134 -8.51 0.55 15.78
CA THR A 134 -9.66 1.07 16.53
C THR A 134 -9.28 2.38 17.21
N VAL A 135 -10.08 3.42 16.99
CA VAL A 135 -9.97 4.72 17.67
C VAL A 135 -11.25 4.98 18.47
N GLY A 136 -11.07 5.12 19.78
CA GLY A 136 -12.12 5.44 20.74
C GLY A 136 -11.96 6.85 21.34
N ILE A 137 -13.08 7.48 21.65
CA ILE A 137 -13.18 8.79 22.31
C ILE A 137 -14.09 8.64 23.52
N ALA A 138 -13.57 8.94 24.71
CA ALA A 138 -14.40 9.26 25.85
C ALA A 138 -14.74 10.76 25.83
N SER A 139 -16.02 11.08 25.95
CA SER A 139 -16.55 12.44 25.95
C SER A 139 -17.62 12.60 27.03
N SER A 140 -18.08 13.84 27.25
CA SER A 140 -19.23 14.09 28.14
C SER A 140 -20.52 13.42 27.69
N GLU A 141 -20.63 13.05 26.41
CA GLU A 141 -21.81 12.41 25.82
C GLU A 141 -21.75 10.86 25.90
N GLY A 142 -20.60 10.31 26.32
CA GLY A 142 -20.36 8.87 26.36
C GLY A 142 -19.05 8.48 25.67
N TYR A 143 -18.89 7.17 25.49
CA TYR A 143 -17.77 6.57 24.77
C TYR A 143 -18.21 6.16 23.36
N PHE A 144 -17.43 6.56 22.36
CA PHE A 144 -17.67 6.31 20.94
C PHE A 144 -16.41 5.75 20.31
N GLU A 145 -16.54 4.82 19.36
CA GLU A 145 -15.38 4.27 18.66
C GLU A 145 -15.68 3.97 17.19
N THR A 146 -14.61 3.89 16.41
CA THR A 146 -14.63 3.50 15.00
C THR A 146 -13.43 2.62 14.69
N VAL A 147 -13.54 1.79 13.66
CA VAL A 147 -12.51 0.85 13.23
C VAL A 147 -12.18 1.11 11.77
N GLU A 148 -10.90 1.24 11.46
CA GLU A 148 -10.37 1.23 10.09
C GLU A 148 -9.62 -0.09 9.87
N PRO A 149 -10.06 -0.95 8.93
CA PRO A 149 -9.40 -2.22 8.71
C PRO A 149 -8.03 -2.03 8.07
N ARG A 150 -7.09 -2.93 8.35
CA ARG A 150 -5.75 -2.98 7.70
C ARG A 150 -4.98 -1.66 7.70
N ALA A 151 -5.23 -0.78 8.66
CA ALA A 151 -4.72 0.58 8.61
C ALA A 151 -3.26 0.67 9.06
N VAL A 152 -2.77 -0.31 9.83
CA VAL A 152 -1.42 -0.25 10.41
C VAL A 152 -0.70 -1.55 10.15
N CYS A 153 0.47 -1.48 9.53
CA CYS A 153 1.37 -2.59 9.39
C CYS A 153 2.57 -2.39 10.28
N VAL A 154 2.81 -3.34 11.17
CA VAL A 154 4.05 -3.39 11.94
C VAL A 154 5.03 -4.27 11.18
N LYS A 155 6.19 -3.74 10.82
CA LYS A 155 7.19 -4.49 10.06
C LYS A 155 8.59 -3.91 10.26
N GLU A 156 9.62 -4.75 10.25
CA GLU A 156 11.00 -4.29 10.14
C GLU A 156 11.25 -3.69 8.75
N ILE A 157 11.85 -2.50 8.72
CA ILE A 157 12.15 -1.83 7.45
C ILE A 157 13.56 -2.19 7.02
N SER A 158 13.67 -2.78 5.84
CA SER A 158 14.92 -3.34 5.32
C SER A 158 15.32 -2.73 3.97
N ASN A 159 16.61 -2.81 3.61
CA ASN A 159 17.10 -2.45 2.26
C ASN A 159 16.94 -3.59 1.24
N ASN A 160 16.43 -4.74 1.69
CA ASN A 160 16.03 -5.87 0.89
C ASN A 160 14.53 -6.09 1.14
N PHE A 161 13.71 -5.67 0.19
CA PHE A 161 12.26 -5.73 0.32
C PHE A 161 11.66 -5.94 -1.07
N SER A 162 10.43 -6.40 -1.13
CA SER A 162 9.70 -6.54 -2.38
C SER A 162 8.35 -5.87 -2.29
N PHE A 163 7.86 -5.37 -3.42
CA PHE A 163 6.51 -4.87 -3.50
C PHE A 163 5.88 -5.27 -4.82
N VAL A 164 4.56 -5.33 -4.84
CA VAL A 164 3.83 -5.73 -6.03
C VAL A 164 3.12 -4.54 -6.66
N HIS A 165 3.23 -4.40 -7.98
CA HIS A 165 2.48 -3.44 -8.79
C HIS A 165 1.32 -4.11 -9.53
N LEU A 166 0.09 -3.69 -9.22
CA LEU A 166 -1.16 -4.05 -9.92
C LEU A 166 -1.80 -2.82 -10.55
N THR A 167 -2.74 -3.06 -11.46
CA THR A 167 -3.57 -2.00 -12.06
C THR A 167 -4.84 -2.61 -12.68
N ASP A 168 -5.82 -1.77 -12.98
CA ASP A 168 -6.93 -2.11 -13.88
C ASP A 168 -7.76 -3.31 -13.40
N PHE A 169 -8.40 -3.19 -12.22
CA PHE A 169 -9.34 -4.21 -11.73
C PHE A 169 -10.68 -4.16 -12.47
N HIS A 170 -11.10 -2.96 -12.90
CA HIS A 170 -12.33 -2.74 -13.67
C HIS A 170 -13.55 -3.44 -13.04
N ILE A 171 -13.75 -3.29 -11.71
CA ILE A 171 -14.88 -3.93 -11.01
C ILE A 171 -16.20 -3.41 -11.60
N GLY A 172 -16.98 -4.32 -12.17
CA GLY A 172 -18.23 -4.00 -12.88
C GLY A 172 -18.13 -4.12 -14.40
N ASP A 173 -16.94 -4.37 -14.96
CA ASP A 173 -16.74 -4.38 -16.41
C ASP A 173 -17.32 -5.65 -17.06
N PRO A 174 -18.27 -5.51 -18.00
CA PRO A 174 -18.83 -6.63 -18.74
C PRO A 174 -17.96 -7.10 -19.91
N ARG A 175 -16.84 -6.43 -20.19
CA ARG A 175 -15.96 -6.72 -21.33
C ARG A 175 -14.93 -7.81 -21.04
N GLY A 176 -14.41 -7.86 -19.81
CA GLY A 176 -13.39 -8.83 -19.39
C GLY A 176 -13.73 -10.30 -19.70
N MET A 177 -12.72 -11.18 -19.72
CA MET A 177 -12.83 -12.53 -20.31
C MET A 177 -14.13 -13.24 -19.97
N LYS A 178 -14.81 -13.69 -21.02
CA LYS A 178 -16.08 -14.38 -20.92
C LYS A 178 -15.85 -15.86 -20.62
N VAL A 179 -16.41 -16.34 -19.52
CA VAL A 179 -16.60 -17.77 -19.24
C VAL A 179 -17.56 -18.36 -20.27
N ASN A 180 -18.60 -17.60 -20.62
CA ASN A 180 -19.54 -17.90 -21.70
C ASN A 180 -20.22 -16.60 -22.17
N ILE A 181 -21.12 -16.67 -23.15
CA ILE A 181 -21.82 -15.51 -23.71
C ILE A 181 -22.53 -14.62 -22.66
N GLN A 182 -22.88 -15.17 -21.49
CA GLN A 182 -23.62 -14.48 -20.42
C GLN A 182 -22.78 -14.17 -19.17
N GLN A 183 -21.53 -14.65 -19.07
CA GLN A 183 -20.74 -14.55 -17.85
C GLN A 183 -19.29 -14.15 -18.13
N THR A 184 -18.81 -13.12 -17.43
CA THR A 184 -17.38 -12.75 -17.37
C THR A 184 -16.73 -13.31 -16.11
N ILE A 185 -15.42 -13.57 -16.18
CA ILE A 185 -14.60 -13.87 -15.00
C ILE A 185 -14.58 -12.64 -14.09
N GLY A 186 -14.44 -11.45 -14.68
CA GLY A 186 -14.52 -10.16 -14.01
C GLY A 186 -13.62 -10.10 -12.79
N TRP A 187 -14.17 -9.61 -11.68
CA TRP A 187 -13.44 -9.43 -10.43
C TRP A 187 -12.86 -10.69 -9.80
N LYS A 188 -13.24 -11.90 -10.25
CA LYS A 188 -12.60 -13.15 -9.81
C LYS A 188 -11.13 -13.22 -10.25
N ALA A 189 -10.76 -12.61 -11.38
CA ALA A 189 -9.37 -12.51 -11.81
C ALA A 189 -8.55 -11.62 -10.87
N ALA A 190 -9.11 -10.49 -10.42
CA ALA A 190 -8.48 -9.65 -9.41
C ALA A 190 -8.28 -10.41 -8.09
N LYS A 191 -9.29 -11.17 -7.61
CA LYS A 191 -9.14 -12.03 -6.42
C LYS A 191 -8.08 -13.11 -6.58
N LYS A 192 -7.97 -13.68 -7.78
CA LYS A 192 -6.95 -14.66 -8.08
C LYS A 192 -5.54 -14.05 -7.96
N CYS A 193 -5.32 -12.84 -8.48
CA CYS A 193 -4.08 -12.10 -8.26
C CYS A 193 -3.82 -11.90 -6.75
N ILE A 194 -4.83 -11.47 -5.98
CA ILE A 194 -4.70 -11.26 -4.53
C ILE A 194 -4.27 -12.54 -3.80
N ASN A 195 -4.88 -13.69 -4.12
CA ASN A 195 -4.51 -14.96 -3.49
C ASN A 195 -3.05 -15.33 -3.77
N GLU A 196 -2.58 -15.15 -5.00
CA GLU A 196 -1.17 -15.41 -5.34
C GLU A 196 -0.22 -14.42 -4.64
N ILE A 197 -0.60 -13.14 -4.55
CA ILE A 197 0.21 -12.12 -3.88
C ILE A 197 0.29 -12.36 -2.38
N ASN A 198 -0.80 -12.80 -1.75
CA ASN A 198 -0.80 -13.19 -0.35
C ASN A 198 0.14 -14.38 -0.10
N LEU A 199 0.25 -15.32 -1.04
CA LEU A 199 1.21 -16.42 -0.98
C LEU A 199 2.65 -15.92 -1.10
N LEU A 200 2.91 -14.95 -1.97
CA LEU A 200 4.23 -14.35 -2.18
C LEU A 200 4.67 -13.40 -1.04
N ASP A 201 3.71 -12.90 -0.25
CA ASP A 201 3.91 -12.07 0.94
C ASP A 201 4.91 -10.91 0.76
N PRO A 202 4.70 -10.01 -0.23
CA PRO A 202 5.56 -8.85 -0.41
C PRO A 202 5.37 -7.83 0.72
N ASP A 203 6.29 -6.88 0.88
CA ASP A 203 6.22 -5.86 1.92
C ASP A 203 5.01 -4.93 1.78
N PHE A 204 4.56 -4.68 0.55
CA PHE A 204 3.32 -3.97 0.26
C PHE A 204 2.90 -4.13 -1.21
N VAL A 205 1.70 -3.67 -1.52
CA VAL A 205 1.12 -3.61 -2.87
C VAL A 205 0.83 -2.16 -3.23
N VAL A 206 1.10 -1.80 -4.48
CA VAL A 206 0.70 -0.55 -5.09
C VAL A 206 -0.24 -0.81 -6.27
N ILE A 207 -1.35 -0.06 -6.36
CA ILE A 207 -2.36 -0.22 -7.41
C ILE A 207 -2.57 1.10 -8.15
N THR A 208 -2.28 1.11 -9.46
CA THR A 208 -2.25 2.34 -10.26
C THR A 208 -3.52 2.59 -11.06
N GLY A 209 -4.69 2.56 -10.41
CA GLY A 209 -5.93 3.07 -11.00
C GLY A 209 -6.79 2.07 -11.77
N ASP A 210 -7.94 2.57 -12.20
CA ASP A 210 -9.04 1.82 -12.82
C ASP A 210 -9.48 0.64 -11.95
N LEU A 211 -9.74 0.95 -10.69
CA LEU A 211 -10.24 0.00 -9.71
C LEU A 211 -11.69 -0.39 -10.02
N VAL A 212 -12.52 0.59 -10.38
CA VAL A 212 -13.91 0.34 -10.80
C VAL A 212 -14.07 0.53 -12.31
N PHE A 213 -15.15 0.00 -12.88
CA PHE A 213 -15.47 0.20 -14.29
C PHE A 213 -16.04 1.59 -14.59
N GLY A 214 -16.49 2.33 -13.59
CA GLY A 214 -16.91 3.70 -13.81
C GLY A 214 -18.38 3.83 -14.20
N GLN A 215 -19.20 2.80 -13.92
CA GLN A 215 -20.64 2.71 -14.17
C GLN A 215 -21.07 2.42 -15.63
N LEU A 216 -21.68 1.25 -15.85
CA LEU A 216 -22.32 0.88 -17.12
C LEU A 216 -23.77 1.37 -17.21
N TYR A 217 -24.54 1.12 -16.15
CA TYR A 217 -25.94 1.51 -15.99
C TYR A 217 -26.12 2.54 -14.85
N PRO A 218 -27.16 3.38 -14.87
CA PRO A 218 -27.35 4.39 -13.83
C PRO A 218 -27.25 3.81 -12.40
N PHE A 219 -26.47 4.48 -11.55
CA PHE A 219 -26.31 4.19 -10.11
C PHE A 219 -25.46 2.98 -9.72
N GLU A 220 -24.74 2.33 -10.65
CA GLU A 220 -23.86 1.21 -10.30
C GLU A 220 -22.58 1.60 -9.56
N TYR A 221 -22.15 2.87 -9.60
CA TYR A 221 -20.93 3.31 -8.91
C TYR A 221 -20.87 2.90 -7.44
N SER A 222 -21.97 3.03 -6.70
CA SER A 222 -22.00 2.67 -5.27
C SER A 222 -21.77 1.17 -5.06
N PHE A 223 -22.25 0.32 -5.97
CA PHE A 223 -22.04 -1.13 -5.93
C PHE A 223 -20.62 -1.49 -6.35
N GLU A 224 -20.09 -0.87 -7.41
CA GLU A 224 -18.71 -1.10 -7.89
C GLU A 224 -17.69 -0.71 -6.82
N TYR A 225 -17.80 0.49 -6.24
CA TYR A 225 -16.89 0.97 -5.19
C TYR A 225 -16.98 0.12 -3.92
N LYS A 226 -18.20 -0.20 -3.46
CA LYS A 226 -18.38 -1.10 -2.31
C LYS A 226 -17.78 -2.47 -2.58
N LYS A 227 -18.00 -3.02 -3.77
CA LYS A 227 -17.48 -4.34 -4.13
C LYS A 227 -15.95 -4.33 -4.24
N CYS A 228 -15.39 -3.28 -4.82
CA CYS A 228 -13.96 -3.08 -4.91
C CYS A 228 -13.34 -2.98 -3.51
N TYR A 229 -13.93 -2.18 -2.61
CA TYR A 229 -13.50 -2.10 -1.21
C TYR A 229 -13.49 -3.46 -0.52
N GLU A 230 -14.56 -4.27 -0.66
CA GLU A 230 -14.62 -5.65 -0.14
C GLU A 230 -13.50 -6.56 -0.70
N ILE A 231 -13.16 -6.41 -1.97
CA ILE A 231 -12.09 -7.19 -2.61
C ILE A 231 -10.72 -6.75 -2.10
N LEU A 232 -10.48 -5.44 -1.97
CA LEU A 232 -9.25 -4.90 -1.40
C LEU A 232 -9.05 -5.36 0.05
N GLN A 233 -10.13 -5.61 0.79
CA GLN A 233 -10.03 -6.22 2.11
C GLN A 233 -9.51 -7.66 2.09
N SER A 234 -9.22 -8.29 0.94
CA SER A 234 -8.69 -9.67 0.89
C SER A 234 -7.17 -9.74 0.83
N PHE A 235 -6.45 -8.63 0.64
CA PHE A 235 -4.98 -8.64 0.71
C PHE A 235 -4.51 -8.93 2.15
N GLN A 236 -3.38 -9.60 2.34
CA GLN A 236 -2.80 -9.80 3.68
C GLN A 236 -1.61 -8.88 3.95
N VAL A 237 -1.29 -8.01 2.98
CA VAL A 237 -0.20 -7.05 3.01
C VAL A 237 -0.74 -5.62 2.82
N PRO A 238 0.02 -4.58 3.24
CA PRO A 238 -0.36 -3.17 3.05
C PRO A 238 -0.67 -2.85 1.58
N THR A 239 -1.64 -1.98 1.32
CA THR A 239 -2.04 -1.62 -0.05
C THR A 239 -2.17 -0.12 -0.21
N PHE A 240 -1.52 0.43 -1.23
CA PHE A 240 -1.56 1.83 -1.62
C PHE A 240 -2.19 1.97 -2.99
N VAL A 241 -3.12 2.91 -3.16
CA VAL A 241 -3.85 3.09 -4.43
C VAL A 241 -3.79 4.54 -4.93
N CYS A 242 -3.80 4.74 -6.25
CA CYS A 242 -4.07 6.03 -6.89
C CYS A 242 -5.14 5.85 -7.99
N PRO A 243 -5.90 6.90 -8.33
CA PRO A 243 -7.03 6.78 -9.25
C PRO A 243 -6.60 6.69 -10.72
N GLY A 244 -7.39 5.95 -11.49
CA GLY A 244 -7.43 5.97 -12.95
C GLY A 244 -8.59 6.80 -13.50
N ASN A 245 -8.80 6.76 -14.81
CA ASN A 245 -9.88 7.48 -15.45
C ASN A 245 -11.26 6.89 -15.14
N HIS A 246 -11.40 5.57 -15.09
CA HIS A 246 -12.67 4.92 -14.77
C HIS A 246 -13.14 5.19 -13.34
N ASP A 247 -12.20 5.39 -12.42
CA ASP A 247 -12.51 5.79 -11.04
C ASP A 247 -13.10 7.21 -10.96
N GLY A 248 -12.77 8.05 -11.93
CA GLY A 248 -13.04 9.48 -11.90
C GLY A 248 -14.15 9.97 -12.82
N TYR A 249 -14.91 9.13 -13.52
CA TYR A 249 -15.96 9.67 -14.41
C TYR A 249 -17.11 10.31 -13.62
N ILE A 250 -17.72 11.35 -14.21
CA ILE A 250 -19.01 11.87 -13.77
C ILE A 250 -20.08 11.28 -14.69
N GLN A 251 -20.95 10.45 -14.12
CA GLN A 251 -22.04 9.78 -14.83
C GLN A 251 -23.36 9.97 -14.08
N PHE A 252 -24.43 10.35 -14.78
CA PHE A 252 -25.77 10.52 -14.20
C PHE A 252 -25.81 11.38 -12.91
N GLY A 253 -24.94 12.39 -12.81
CA GLY A 253 -24.84 13.27 -11.65
C GLY A 253 -24.02 12.73 -10.46
N GLN A 254 -23.54 11.49 -10.54
CA GLN A 254 -22.59 10.91 -9.60
C GLN A 254 -21.16 11.24 -10.03
N ASP A 255 -20.33 11.67 -9.08
CA ASP A 255 -18.93 11.98 -9.30
C ASP A 255 -18.05 10.88 -8.69
N GLY A 256 -17.39 10.09 -9.54
CA GLY A 256 -16.53 8.99 -9.11
C GLY A 256 -15.47 9.41 -8.09
N PHE A 257 -14.90 10.61 -8.20
CA PHE A 257 -13.91 11.08 -7.22
C PHE A 257 -14.49 11.35 -5.83
N LYS A 258 -15.79 11.59 -5.70
CA LYS A 258 -16.44 11.65 -4.37
C LYS A 258 -16.51 10.26 -3.74
N PHE A 259 -16.82 9.23 -4.53
CA PHE A 259 -16.80 7.84 -4.08
C PHE A 259 -15.37 7.40 -3.75
N TRP A 260 -14.39 7.74 -4.59
CA TRP A 260 -12.98 7.51 -4.30
C TRP A 260 -12.58 8.05 -2.93
N GLN A 261 -12.89 9.33 -2.65
CA GLN A 261 -12.55 9.96 -1.38
C GLN A 261 -13.28 9.35 -0.18
N GLU A 262 -14.48 8.81 -0.40
CA GLU A 262 -15.25 8.14 0.63
C GLU A 262 -14.68 6.77 1.01
N PHE A 263 -14.31 5.97 0.01
CA PHE A 263 -13.89 4.57 0.16
C PHE A 263 -12.38 4.37 0.27
N PHE A 264 -11.57 5.17 -0.44
CA PHE A 264 -10.13 4.95 -0.61
C PHE A 264 -9.27 6.13 -0.13
N GLY A 265 -9.88 7.29 0.11
CA GLY A 265 -9.19 8.45 0.68
C GLY A 265 -8.61 9.41 -0.37
N PRO A 266 -7.43 10.02 -0.16
CA PRO A 266 -6.96 11.12 -1.00
C PRO A 266 -6.74 10.71 -2.46
N LEU A 267 -6.89 11.66 -3.39
CA LEU A 267 -6.64 11.44 -4.81
C LEU A 267 -5.14 11.35 -5.15
N TYR A 268 -4.30 11.99 -4.34
CA TYR A 268 -2.84 11.96 -4.46
C TYR A 268 -2.22 12.18 -3.07
N TYR A 269 -1.10 11.53 -2.81
CA TYR A 269 -0.38 11.54 -1.54
C TYR A 269 1.01 10.90 -1.72
N SER A 270 1.83 10.93 -0.70
CA SER A 270 3.11 10.22 -0.70
C SER A 270 3.36 9.47 0.60
N PHE A 271 4.17 8.42 0.51
CA PHE A 271 4.62 7.64 1.65
C PHE A 271 6.09 7.25 1.48
N ASN A 272 6.71 6.88 2.61
CA ASN A 272 8.05 6.33 2.64
C ASN A 272 7.98 4.90 3.14
N TYR A 273 8.82 4.04 2.59
CA TYR A 273 9.24 2.79 3.21
C TYR A 273 10.72 2.98 3.52
N GLY A 274 11.10 3.23 4.78
CA GLY A 274 12.47 3.62 5.13
C GLY A 274 12.98 4.83 4.34
N ASP A 275 14.10 4.64 3.65
CA ASP A 275 14.73 5.67 2.80
C ASP A 275 14.20 5.68 1.35
N TYR A 276 13.13 4.93 1.03
CA TYR A 276 12.54 4.85 -0.32
C TYR A 276 11.24 5.64 -0.36
N HIS A 277 11.06 6.47 -1.38
CA HIS A 277 9.95 7.41 -1.47
C HIS A 277 9.00 7.09 -2.62
N PHE A 278 7.70 7.12 -2.34
CA PHE A 278 6.64 6.76 -3.28
C PHE A 278 5.62 7.91 -3.38
N THR A 279 5.55 8.56 -4.54
CA THR A 279 4.59 9.62 -4.84
C THR A 279 3.41 9.05 -5.64
N MET A 280 2.23 8.97 -5.02
CA MET A 280 0.97 8.51 -5.64
C MET A 280 0.24 9.70 -6.29
N VAL A 281 0.04 9.66 -7.61
CA VAL A 281 -0.43 10.79 -8.42
C VAL A 281 -1.77 10.49 -9.08
N ASN A 282 -2.71 11.43 -9.00
CA ASN A 282 -3.92 11.42 -9.82
C ASN A 282 -3.58 11.95 -11.22
N SER A 283 -3.29 11.04 -12.14
CA SER A 283 -3.07 11.37 -13.55
C SER A 283 -4.35 11.65 -14.35
N TYR A 284 -5.53 11.67 -13.73
CA TYR A 284 -6.83 11.99 -14.33
C TYR A 284 -7.48 13.21 -13.67
N ASP A 285 -6.69 14.24 -13.35
CA ASP A 285 -7.09 15.45 -12.60
C ASP A 285 -7.90 16.46 -13.45
N TRP A 286 -8.70 15.97 -14.39
CA TRP A 286 -9.52 16.80 -15.27
C TRP A 286 -10.56 17.60 -14.47
N PRO A 287 -10.86 18.85 -14.88
CA PRO A 287 -12.01 19.59 -14.35
C PRO A 287 -13.30 18.78 -14.50
N ALA A 288 -14.22 18.87 -13.53
CA ALA A 288 -15.45 18.08 -13.48
C ALA A 288 -16.24 18.03 -14.81
N LYS A 289 -16.40 19.18 -15.49
CA LYS A 289 -17.09 19.26 -16.80
C LYS A 289 -16.44 18.44 -17.92
N SER A 290 -15.16 18.11 -17.78
CA SER A 290 -14.38 17.33 -18.73
C SER A 290 -14.32 15.83 -18.39
N ARG A 291 -14.81 15.44 -17.20
CA ARG A 291 -14.88 14.03 -16.76
C ARG A 291 -16.21 13.36 -17.06
N VAL A 292 -17.11 14.03 -17.79
CA VAL A 292 -18.44 13.50 -18.09
C VAL A 292 -18.32 12.27 -18.98
N ALA A 293 -19.01 11.20 -18.58
CA ALA A 293 -19.15 9.99 -19.35
C ALA A 293 -20.61 9.51 -19.37
N PHE A 294 -20.93 8.69 -20.36
CA PHE A 294 -22.21 8.02 -20.50
C PHE A 294 -21.98 6.59 -20.96
N SER A 295 -22.20 5.62 -20.07
CA SER A 295 -21.94 4.21 -20.33
C SER A 295 -20.47 4.04 -20.76
N TYR A 296 -20.19 3.45 -21.92
CA TYR A 296 -18.83 3.29 -22.45
C TYR A 296 -18.20 4.57 -23.03
N LEU A 297 -18.93 5.68 -23.12
CA LEU A 297 -18.47 6.90 -23.80
C LEU A 297 -18.08 7.98 -22.80
N ALA A 298 -16.78 8.07 -22.50
CA ALA A 298 -16.20 9.20 -21.76
C ALA A 298 -15.76 10.33 -22.70
N PHE A 299 -15.87 11.58 -22.27
CA PHE A 299 -15.36 12.72 -23.06
C PHE A 299 -13.83 12.72 -23.12
N ASN A 300 -13.18 12.41 -22.00
CA ASN A 300 -11.75 12.22 -21.90
C ASN A 300 -11.50 11.00 -21.03
N TRP A 301 -10.56 10.16 -21.44
CA TRP A 301 -10.01 9.04 -20.67
C TRP A 301 -8.49 9.03 -20.76
N GLY A 302 -7.89 10.16 -21.16
CA GLY A 302 -6.46 10.38 -21.20
C GLY A 302 -5.95 11.14 -19.99
N GLY A 303 -4.64 11.31 -19.91
CA GLY A 303 -4.00 11.94 -18.76
C GLY A 303 -4.26 13.45 -18.65
N TYR A 304 -4.32 13.95 -17.43
CA TYR A 304 -4.33 15.38 -17.09
C TYR A 304 -3.80 15.56 -15.68
N ILE A 305 -2.87 16.51 -15.48
CA ILE A 305 -2.41 16.92 -14.14
C ILE A 305 -2.47 18.44 -14.07
N GLY A 306 -3.25 18.97 -13.13
CA GLY A 306 -3.38 20.41 -12.93
C GLY A 306 -2.16 21.03 -12.27
N ASN A 307 -1.99 22.35 -12.44
CA ASN A 307 -0.87 23.11 -11.85
C ASN A 307 -0.78 23.00 -10.32
N GLU A 308 -1.91 22.88 -9.63
CA GLU A 308 -1.92 22.70 -8.17
C GLU A 308 -1.24 21.39 -7.78
N GLN A 309 -1.59 20.30 -8.45
CA GLN A 309 -0.98 18.99 -8.22
C GLN A 309 0.48 18.96 -8.69
N LEU A 310 0.83 19.57 -9.83
CA LEU A 310 2.23 19.70 -10.27
C LEU A 310 3.10 20.43 -9.25
N ASN A 311 2.60 21.53 -8.67
CA ASN A 311 3.29 22.26 -7.60
C ASN A 311 3.41 21.43 -6.32
N TRP A 312 2.44 20.57 -6.03
CA TRP A 312 2.51 19.64 -4.92
C TRP A 312 3.57 18.55 -5.18
N ILE A 313 3.57 17.92 -6.35
CA ILE A 313 4.56 16.92 -6.77
C ILE A 313 5.98 17.50 -6.67
N GLU A 314 6.20 18.73 -7.17
CA GLU A 314 7.52 19.36 -7.07
C GLU A 314 7.96 19.52 -5.60
N LYS A 315 7.07 19.95 -4.71
CA LYS A 315 7.39 20.10 -3.28
C LYS A 315 7.61 18.77 -2.58
N ASP A 316 6.93 17.72 -3.02
CA ASP A 316 7.09 16.37 -2.50
C ASP A 316 8.47 15.83 -2.87
N LEU A 317 8.81 15.86 -4.17
CA LEU A 317 10.12 15.46 -4.69
C LEU A 317 11.28 16.29 -4.13
N GLN A 318 11.07 17.59 -3.86
CA GLN A 318 12.07 18.41 -3.16
C GLN A 318 12.38 17.92 -1.75
N LYS A 319 11.39 17.36 -1.04
CA LYS A 319 11.56 16.84 0.32
C LYS A 319 12.19 15.45 0.33
N SER A 320 11.98 14.67 -0.73
CA SER A 320 12.49 13.30 -0.90
C SER A 320 13.75 13.22 -1.77
N LYS A 321 14.37 14.35 -2.10
CA LYS A 321 15.64 14.41 -2.86
C LYS A 321 16.79 13.57 -2.28
N ASP A 322 16.74 13.27 -0.98
CA ASP A 322 17.75 12.49 -0.26
C ASP A 322 17.33 11.02 -0.08
N ALA A 323 16.19 10.61 -0.66
CA ALA A 323 15.75 9.21 -0.70
C ALA A 323 16.72 8.38 -1.54
N LYS A 324 16.89 7.10 -1.18
CA LYS A 324 17.71 6.15 -1.95
C LYS A 324 17.13 5.86 -3.31
N LEU A 325 15.80 5.72 -3.38
CA LEU A 325 15.06 5.63 -4.64
C LEU A 325 13.78 6.46 -4.53
N ASN A 326 13.42 7.11 -5.63
CA ASN A 326 12.19 7.86 -5.82
C ASN A 326 11.31 7.19 -6.88
N PHE A 327 10.06 6.91 -6.50
CA PHE A 327 9.05 6.31 -7.37
C PHE A 327 7.89 7.27 -7.60
N ILE A 328 7.41 7.38 -8.83
CA ILE A 328 6.10 7.99 -9.13
C ILE A 328 5.14 6.92 -9.63
N LEU A 329 3.96 6.86 -9.01
CA LEU A 329 2.91 5.91 -9.32
C LEU A 329 1.69 6.66 -9.81
N LEU A 330 1.23 6.30 -11.01
CA LEU A 330 0.15 7.01 -11.70
C LEU A 330 -0.56 6.06 -12.67
N HIS A 331 -1.72 6.42 -13.17
CA HIS A 331 -2.43 5.57 -14.12
C HIS A 331 -1.92 5.75 -15.57
N HIS A 332 -1.82 6.99 -16.05
CA HIS A 332 -1.44 7.30 -17.43
C HIS A 332 0.08 7.53 -17.60
N ASN A 333 0.77 6.64 -18.33
CA ASN A 333 2.20 6.77 -18.57
C ASN A 333 2.55 8.12 -19.26
N PRO A 334 3.36 9.00 -18.64
CA PRO A 334 3.67 10.33 -19.17
C PRO A 334 4.58 10.28 -20.40
N LEU A 335 5.10 9.14 -20.82
CA LEU A 335 5.78 9.01 -22.11
C LEU A 335 4.82 9.05 -23.30
N TRP A 336 3.54 8.74 -23.12
CA TRP A 336 2.58 8.61 -24.21
C TRP A 336 1.69 9.84 -24.36
N ASP A 337 1.33 10.16 -25.61
CA ASP A 337 0.34 11.19 -25.90
C ASP A 337 -1.05 10.54 -25.88
N THR A 338 -1.94 11.08 -25.05
CA THR A 338 -3.30 10.57 -24.87
C THR A 338 -4.32 11.34 -25.71
N LYS A 339 -3.91 12.01 -26.81
CA LYS A 339 -4.84 12.67 -27.74
C LYS A 339 -5.91 11.78 -28.33
N ASN A 340 -5.60 10.50 -28.52
CA ASN A 340 -6.59 9.54 -28.99
C ASN A 340 -7.52 9.05 -27.88
N ASP A 341 -7.21 9.41 -26.63
CA ASP A 341 -7.98 9.06 -25.44
C ASP A 341 -8.96 10.18 -25.05
N SER A 342 -9.54 10.81 -26.07
CA SER A 342 -10.46 11.93 -25.93
C SER A 342 -11.33 12.03 -27.17
N LEU A 343 -12.64 12.19 -26.98
CA LEU A 343 -13.57 12.50 -28.08
C LEU A 343 -13.28 13.87 -28.71
N LEU A 344 -12.62 14.76 -27.96
CA LEU A 344 -12.28 16.11 -28.37
C LEU A 344 -10.81 16.25 -28.80
N LYS A 345 -10.07 15.15 -28.86
CA LYS A 345 -8.63 15.12 -29.18
C LYS A 345 -7.77 15.97 -28.22
N ASN A 346 -8.19 16.09 -26.96
CA ASN A 346 -7.35 16.69 -25.94
C ASN A 346 -6.20 15.74 -25.58
N GLY A 347 -4.97 16.24 -25.59
CA GLY A 347 -3.78 15.46 -25.22
C GLY A 347 -3.55 15.42 -23.71
N TYR A 348 -2.41 14.86 -23.31
CA TYR A 348 -2.00 14.80 -21.91
C TYR A 348 -1.52 16.17 -21.41
N GLU A 349 -2.38 16.91 -20.72
CA GLU A 349 -2.08 18.20 -20.08
C GLU A 349 -1.20 18.03 -18.83
N GLY A 350 -0.23 18.93 -18.62
CA GLY A 350 0.74 18.85 -17.51
C GLY A 350 1.85 17.81 -17.72
N ARG A 351 1.83 17.07 -18.84
CA ARG A 351 2.81 16.03 -19.18
C ARG A 351 4.24 16.55 -19.29
N LYS A 352 4.45 17.72 -19.90
CA LYS A 352 5.81 18.26 -20.12
C LYS A 352 6.44 18.67 -18.80
N GLU A 353 5.64 19.31 -17.95
CA GLU A 353 6.01 19.75 -16.62
C GLU A 353 6.33 18.53 -15.75
N LEU A 354 5.46 17.51 -15.74
CA LEU A 354 5.73 16.27 -15.01
C LEU A 354 7.02 15.59 -15.47
N LEU A 355 7.23 15.43 -16.79
CA LEU A 355 8.48 14.86 -17.31
C LEU A 355 9.71 15.69 -16.92
N SER A 356 9.58 17.02 -16.87
CA SER A 356 10.66 17.89 -16.38
C SER A 356 10.92 17.73 -14.89
N LEU A 357 9.90 17.45 -14.07
CA LEU A 357 10.07 17.17 -12.64
C LEU A 357 10.74 15.81 -12.43
N ILE A 358 10.30 14.78 -13.16
CA ILE A 358 10.91 13.44 -13.16
C ILE A 358 12.41 13.51 -13.44
N GLU A 359 12.81 14.26 -14.47
CA GLU A 359 14.22 14.43 -14.83
C GLU A 359 14.99 15.32 -13.84
N ARG A 360 14.36 16.36 -13.29
CA ARG A 360 15.02 17.31 -12.38
C ARG A 360 15.34 16.70 -11.02
N TYR A 361 14.47 15.81 -10.53
CA TYR A 361 14.58 15.20 -9.21
C TYR A 361 15.02 13.73 -9.26
N ASP A 362 15.62 13.31 -10.39
CA ASP A 362 16.23 11.99 -10.57
C ASP A 362 15.31 10.83 -10.13
N VAL A 363 14.05 10.84 -10.58
CA VAL A 363 13.09 9.77 -10.26
C VAL A 363 13.57 8.46 -10.91
N ASP A 364 13.75 7.42 -10.11
CA ASP A 364 14.30 6.13 -10.55
C ASP A 364 13.30 5.33 -11.37
N ALA A 365 12.02 5.33 -10.96
CA ALA A 365 10.99 4.58 -11.66
C ALA A 365 9.61 5.26 -11.66
N VAL A 366 8.90 5.07 -12.77
CA VAL A 366 7.50 5.50 -12.94
C VAL A 366 6.65 4.27 -13.23
N LEU A 367 5.67 3.98 -12.38
CA LEU A 367 4.78 2.83 -12.50
C LEU A 367 3.41 3.28 -13.03
N ALA A 368 2.93 2.63 -14.10
CA ALA A 368 1.73 3.01 -14.85
C ALA A 368 0.84 1.82 -15.26
N GLY A 369 -0.41 2.11 -15.63
CA GLY A 369 -1.40 1.15 -16.13
C GLY A 369 -2.06 1.61 -17.44
N HIS A 370 -3.40 1.63 -17.47
CA HIS A 370 -4.26 2.23 -18.52
C HIS A 370 -4.37 1.44 -19.82
N VAL A 371 -3.24 0.94 -20.35
CA VAL A 371 -3.22 0.34 -21.69
C VAL A 371 -3.43 -1.17 -21.70
N HIS A 372 -3.49 -1.81 -20.52
CA HIS A 372 -3.77 -3.24 -20.34
C HIS A 372 -2.78 -4.19 -21.05
N TYR A 373 -1.52 -3.76 -21.21
CA TYR A 373 -0.42 -4.61 -21.68
C TYR A 373 0.91 -4.14 -21.09
N ASP A 374 1.90 -5.03 -21.11
CA ASP A 374 3.22 -4.73 -20.57
C ASP A 374 4.08 -3.90 -21.51
N ASN A 375 4.64 -2.81 -20.96
CA ASN A 375 5.69 -2.01 -21.59
C ASN A 375 6.75 -1.61 -20.57
N VAL A 376 8.01 -1.62 -20.98
CA VAL A 376 9.11 -1.03 -20.19
C VAL A 376 9.92 -0.15 -21.12
N THR A 377 10.15 1.10 -20.71
CA THR A 377 10.97 2.06 -21.42
C THR A 377 11.92 2.74 -20.45
N ILE A 378 13.23 2.74 -20.74
CA ILE A 378 14.22 3.50 -19.96
C ILE A 378 14.50 4.81 -20.71
N LYS A 379 14.38 5.95 -20.03
CA LYS A 379 14.67 7.27 -20.58
C LYS A 379 15.29 8.15 -19.50
N ASN A 380 16.46 8.74 -19.80
CA ASN A 380 17.20 9.61 -18.88
C ASN A 380 17.43 8.95 -17.51
N ASN A 381 17.82 7.68 -17.49
CA ASN A 381 18.00 6.82 -16.31
C ASN A 381 16.74 6.50 -15.50
N THR A 382 15.58 7.10 -15.80
CA THR A 382 14.29 6.68 -15.25
C THR A 382 13.74 5.47 -15.98
N THR A 383 13.27 4.47 -15.23
CA THR A 383 12.58 3.28 -15.76
C THR A 383 11.06 3.50 -15.72
N TYR A 384 10.43 3.61 -16.89
CA TYR A 384 8.98 3.70 -17.02
C TYR A 384 8.41 2.31 -17.24
N ILE A 385 7.61 1.83 -16.31
CA ILE A 385 7.03 0.49 -16.28
C ILE A 385 5.52 0.62 -16.41
N THR A 386 4.96 0.03 -17.45
CA THR A 386 3.53 -0.11 -17.62
C THR A 386 3.14 -1.57 -17.47
N THR A 387 2.21 -1.82 -16.56
CA THR A 387 1.77 -3.15 -16.17
C THR A 387 0.49 -3.51 -16.89
N THR A 388 0.38 -4.78 -17.27
CA THR A 388 -0.86 -5.36 -17.79
C THR A 388 -2.02 -5.27 -16.79
N THR A 389 -3.23 -5.62 -17.22
CA THR A 389 -4.42 -5.54 -16.37
C THR A 389 -4.58 -6.78 -15.47
N ALA A 390 -5.14 -6.59 -14.26
CA ALA A 390 -5.48 -7.69 -13.36
C ALA A 390 -6.77 -8.44 -13.76
N ALA A 391 -7.71 -7.79 -14.47
CA ALA A 391 -9.03 -8.37 -14.71
C ALA A 391 -9.81 -7.84 -15.94
N SER A 392 -9.32 -6.79 -16.60
CA SER A 392 -10.00 -6.15 -17.75
C SER A 392 -9.63 -6.81 -19.08
N ASP A 393 -10.12 -6.27 -20.19
CA ASP A 393 -9.73 -6.71 -21.53
C ASP A 393 -8.24 -6.52 -21.79
N LEU A 394 -7.65 -7.44 -22.55
CA LEU A 394 -6.23 -7.36 -22.89
C LEU A 394 -5.97 -6.34 -24.00
N GLY A 395 -5.01 -5.44 -23.77
CA GLY A 395 -4.69 -4.35 -24.70
C GLY A 395 -3.76 -4.73 -25.86
N SER A 396 -3.17 -5.92 -25.82
CA SER A 396 -2.33 -6.46 -26.89
C SER A 396 -2.47 -7.99 -27.01
N GLN A 397 -2.02 -8.55 -28.14
CA GLN A 397 -2.07 -9.99 -28.39
C GLN A 397 -1.14 -10.81 -27.47
N ASP A 398 -0.04 -10.19 -27.01
CA ASP A 398 0.95 -10.80 -26.12
C ASP A 398 0.70 -10.48 -24.64
N ALA A 399 -0.38 -9.77 -24.30
CA ALA A 399 -0.73 -9.46 -22.92
C ALA A 399 -1.36 -10.67 -22.22
N CYS A 400 -1.21 -10.70 -20.90
CA CYS A 400 -1.90 -11.63 -20.02
C CYS A 400 -2.46 -10.87 -18.82
N TRP A 401 -3.38 -11.48 -18.09
CA TRP A 401 -3.70 -10.98 -16.76
C TRP A 401 -2.57 -11.27 -15.80
N GLY A 402 -2.24 -10.32 -14.96
CA GLY A 402 -1.06 -10.44 -14.13
C GLY A 402 -0.74 -9.23 -13.29
N TYR A 403 0.43 -9.30 -12.67
CA TYR A 403 1.00 -8.30 -11.79
C TYR A 403 2.52 -8.35 -11.88
N ARG A 404 3.20 -7.33 -11.35
CA ARG A 404 4.67 -7.32 -11.25
C ARG A 404 5.09 -7.46 -9.81
N LEU A 405 5.96 -8.42 -9.54
CA LEU A 405 6.79 -8.41 -8.34
C LEU A 405 8.03 -7.55 -8.65
N ILE A 406 8.28 -6.56 -7.81
CA ILE A 406 9.43 -5.66 -7.89
C ILE A 406 10.28 -5.91 -6.65
N GLU A 407 11.55 -6.24 -6.87
CA GLU A 407 12.48 -6.57 -5.80
C GLU A 407 13.54 -5.48 -5.67
N ILE A 408 13.68 -4.97 -4.45
CA ILE A 408 14.75 -4.07 -4.06
C ILE A 408 15.79 -4.88 -3.28
N LYS A 409 17.05 -4.78 -3.68
CA LYS A 409 18.16 -5.48 -3.04
C LYS A 409 19.32 -4.54 -2.84
N ASN A 410 19.85 -4.48 -1.62
CA ASN A 410 20.92 -3.57 -1.22
C ASN A 410 20.64 -2.10 -1.58
N GLY A 411 19.37 -1.72 -1.65
CA GLY A 411 18.92 -0.37 -2.02
C GLY A 411 18.84 -0.05 -3.50
N GLU A 412 18.97 -1.04 -4.37
CA GLU A 412 18.81 -0.90 -5.82
C GLU A 412 17.63 -1.74 -6.33
N ILE A 413 17.02 -1.33 -7.44
CA ILE A 413 15.99 -2.14 -8.12
C ILE A 413 16.68 -3.34 -8.78
N GLU A 414 16.53 -4.52 -8.18
CA GLU A 414 17.11 -5.78 -8.67
C GLU A 414 16.27 -6.35 -9.81
N SER A 415 14.94 -6.37 -9.64
CA SER A 415 14.01 -6.95 -10.61
C SER A 415 12.68 -6.20 -10.63
N TYR A 416 12.02 -6.19 -11.78
CA TYR A 416 10.69 -5.59 -11.98
C TYR A 416 9.87 -6.30 -13.08
N SER A 417 10.37 -7.42 -13.59
CA SER A 417 9.74 -8.19 -14.66
C SER A 417 9.97 -9.68 -14.41
N TYR A 418 8.97 -10.49 -14.74
CA TYR A 418 9.08 -11.95 -14.70
C TYR A 418 9.97 -12.47 -15.83
N LYS A 419 9.67 -12.08 -17.07
CA LYS A 419 10.49 -12.42 -18.25
C LYS A 419 10.56 -11.27 -19.24
N GLY A 420 11.76 -10.78 -19.51
CA GLY A 420 11.95 -9.64 -20.41
C GLY A 420 11.19 -8.42 -19.89
N LYS A 421 10.10 -8.05 -20.57
CA LYS A 421 9.21 -6.95 -20.15
C LYS A 421 7.96 -7.42 -19.40
N TYR A 422 7.68 -8.72 -19.33
CA TYR A 422 6.35 -9.23 -18.98
C TYR A 422 6.11 -9.35 -17.47
N SER A 423 4.85 -9.16 -17.09
CA SER A 423 4.30 -9.42 -15.75
C SER A 423 4.23 -10.91 -15.43
N ILE A 424 4.09 -11.25 -14.14
CA ILE A 424 3.74 -12.60 -13.68
C ILE A 424 2.28 -12.87 -14.10
N PRO A 425 1.99 -13.93 -14.87
CA PRO A 425 0.62 -14.27 -15.22
C PRO A 425 -0.15 -14.83 -14.02
N SER A 426 -1.34 -14.30 -13.75
CA SER A 426 -2.14 -14.59 -12.54
C SER A 426 -2.84 -15.95 -12.51
N TYR A 427 -2.34 -16.93 -13.25
CA TYR A 427 -2.95 -18.27 -13.39
C TYR A 427 -1.88 -19.36 -13.38
N ARG A 428 -0.72 -19.06 -12.81
CA ARG A 428 0.47 -19.91 -12.81
C ARG A 428 0.95 -20.28 -11.40
N LEU A 429 0.27 -19.78 -10.36
CA LEU A 429 0.56 -20.12 -8.96
C LEU A 429 -0.73 -20.55 -8.29
N ASN A 430 -0.90 -21.81 -7.93
CA ASN A 430 -2.09 -22.28 -7.22
C ASN A 430 -1.70 -22.89 -5.87
N TYR A 431 -2.60 -22.79 -4.89
CA TYR A 431 -2.44 -23.52 -3.64
C TYR A 431 -3.80 -24.00 -3.14
N THR A 432 -3.83 -25.22 -2.61
CA THR A 432 -5.04 -25.85 -2.08
C THR A 432 -4.73 -26.49 -0.75
N TYR A 433 -5.43 -26.04 0.29
CA TYR A 433 -5.41 -26.70 1.60
C TYR A 433 -6.34 -27.92 1.60
N THR A 434 -6.09 -28.85 2.51
CA THR A 434 -7.14 -29.76 2.99
C THR A 434 -8.19 -28.97 3.79
N ILE A 435 -8.41 -29.27 5.08
CA ILE A 435 -9.26 -28.49 5.96
C ILE A 435 -8.32 -27.65 6.83
N ASN A 436 -8.38 -26.32 6.71
CA ASN A 436 -7.51 -25.38 7.41
C ASN A 436 -8.31 -24.38 8.24
N ASP A 437 -9.14 -24.89 9.15
CA ASP A 437 -10.04 -24.10 10.01
C ASP A 437 -9.75 -24.29 11.51
N GLY A 438 -8.64 -24.95 11.86
CA GLY A 438 -8.27 -25.28 13.24
C GLY A 438 -8.89 -26.57 13.78
N SER A 439 -9.70 -27.29 13.00
CA SER A 439 -10.34 -28.54 13.45
C SER A 439 -9.45 -29.78 13.35
N MET A 440 -8.40 -29.73 12.53
CA MET A 440 -7.51 -30.86 12.23
C MET A 440 -6.14 -30.67 12.88
N ASP A 441 -5.59 -31.73 13.45
CA ASP A 441 -4.22 -31.77 13.97
C ASP A 441 -3.16 -31.94 12.87
N THR A 442 -3.57 -32.39 11.68
CA THR A 442 -2.71 -32.50 10.51
C THR A 442 -3.35 -31.76 9.35
N VAL A 443 -2.64 -30.79 8.77
CA VAL A 443 -3.11 -29.99 7.65
C VAL A 443 -2.06 -30.02 6.55
N ASN A 444 -2.52 -30.21 5.31
CA ASN A 444 -1.65 -30.23 4.14
C ASN A 444 -2.03 -29.08 3.22
N VAL A 445 -1.04 -28.47 2.59
CA VAL A 445 -1.22 -27.56 1.45
C VAL A 445 -0.39 -28.07 0.28
N GLU A 446 -1.03 -28.20 -0.87
CA GLU A 446 -0.35 -28.43 -2.14
C GLU A 446 -0.19 -27.09 -2.84
N ILE A 447 1.04 -26.74 -3.20
CA ILE A 447 1.38 -25.54 -3.98
C ILE A 447 1.89 -25.97 -5.35
N GLU A 448 1.25 -25.45 -6.41
CA GLU A 448 1.63 -25.63 -7.81
C GLU A 448 2.27 -24.33 -8.31
N ASN A 449 3.55 -24.43 -8.68
CA ASN A 449 4.31 -23.33 -9.28
C ASN A 449 4.60 -23.62 -10.75
N ASP A 450 3.75 -23.12 -11.64
CA ASP A 450 3.94 -23.19 -13.10
C ASP A 450 4.81 -22.04 -13.66
N LEU A 451 5.37 -21.20 -12.79
CA LEU A 451 6.31 -20.17 -13.21
C LEU A 451 7.68 -20.79 -13.48
N GLU A 452 8.41 -20.22 -14.42
CA GLU A 452 9.82 -20.49 -14.70
C GLU A 452 10.72 -19.66 -13.75
N MET A 453 10.28 -19.48 -12.51
CA MET A 453 11.06 -18.90 -11.42
C MET A 453 10.69 -19.58 -10.12
N ASN A 454 11.67 -19.68 -9.22
CA ASN A 454 11.41 -20.12 -7.86
C ASN A 454 10.59 -19.05 -7.14
N ILE A 455 9.76 -19.47 -6.20
CA ILE A 455 9.04 -18.57 -5.31
C ILE A 455 9.33 -18.93 -3.85
N GLU A 456 9.34 -17.92 -2.99
CA GLU A 456 9.25 -18.10 -1.55
C GLU A 456 7.78 -17.88 -1.17
N ALA A 457 7.16 -18.89 -0.57
CA ALA A 457 5.77 -18.84 -0.16
C ALA A 457 5.65 -18.68 1.36
N THR A 458 4.78 -17.77 1.81
CA THR A 458 4.32 -17.67 3.21
C THR A 458 2.96 -18.38 3.33
N ILE A 459 2.87 -19.30 4.29
CA ILE A 459 1.75 -20.24 4.47
C ILE A 459 1.27 -20.15 5.91
N HIS A 460 -0.05 -20.15 6.08
CA HIS A 460 -0.69 -20.06 7.39
C HIS A 460 -1.48 -21.34 7.66
N PHE A 461 -1.09 -22.06 8.70
CA PHE A 461 -1.81 -23.23 9.18
C PHE A 461 -2.59 -22.92 10.44
N TYR A 462 -3.85 -23.35 10.50
CA TYR A 462 -4.70 -23.32 11.68
C TYR A 462 -4.89 -24.74 12.21
N VAL A 463 -4.42 -24.99 13.43
CA VAL A 463 -4.44 -26.30 14.10
C VAL A 463 -4.89 -26.16 15.56
N PRO A 464 -5.35 -27.22 16.25
CA PRO A 464 -5.60 -27.17 17.70
C PRO A 464 -4.35 -26.79 18.50
N ILE A 465 -4.50 -26.30 19.74
CA ILE A 465 -3.33 -26.06 20.62
C ILE A 465 -2.50 -27.34 20.79
N GLY A 466 -1.21 -27.25 20.49
CA GLY A 466 -0.27 -28.36 20.57
C GLY A 466 1.14 -27.97 20.14
N ASN A 467 2.04 -28.94 20.11
CA ASN A 467 3.39 -28.78 19.55
C ASN A 467 3.42 -29.42 18.16
N TYR A 468 3.85 -28.66 17.16
CA TYR A 468 3.84 -29.09 15.77
C TYR A 468 5.24 -28.99 15.16
N GLU A 469 5.45 -29.78 14.13
CA GLU A 469 6.54 -29.65 13.17
C GLU A 469 5.97 -29.60 11.76
N VAL A 470 6.78 -29.14 10.82
CA VAL A 470 6.39 -28.96 9.43
C VAL A 470 7.34 -29.72 8.52
N GLU A 471 6.79 -30.45 7.56
CA GLU A 471 7.53 -31.04 6.46
C GLU A 471 7.63 -30.05 5.30
N ASN A 472 8.80 -29.98 4.66
CA ASN A 472 9.03 -29.19 3.45
C ASN A 472 8.89 -27.65 3.60
N GLY A 473 8.93 -27.14 4.83
CA GLY A 473 8.95 -25.71 5.15
C GLY A 473 9.68 -25.41 6.46
N GLU A 474 9.65 -24.16 6.89
CA GLU A 474 10.22 -23.68 8.15
C GLU A 474 9.20 -22.83 8.92
N ILE A 475 8.91 -23.23 10.16
CA ILE A 475 8.07 -22.43 11.06
C ILE A 475 8.88 -21.22 11.54
N PHE A 476 8.37 -20.01 11.31
CA PHE A 476 9.02 -18.77 11.75
C PHE A 476 8.21 -17.97 12.79
N MET A 477 6.90 -18.22 12.89
CA MET A 477 6.04 -17.59 13.89
C MET A 477 4.90 -18.53 14.29
N GLU A 478 4.48 -18.46 15.56
CA GLU A 478 3.33 -19.20 16.09
C GLU A 478 2.51 -18.28 16.99
N ARG A 479 1.19 -18.41 16.91
CA ARG A 479 0.25 -17.66 17.76
C ARG A 479 -0.86 -18.58 18.22
N SER A 480 -1.53 -18.23 19.32
CA SER A 480 -2.57 -19.09 19.88
C SER A 480 -3.63 -18.30 20.63
N LYS A 481 -4.91 -18.54 20.32
CA LYS A 481 -6.06 -17.97 21.01
C LYS A 481 -7.29 -18.82 20.79
N GLY A 482 -8.17 -18.88 21.80
CA GLY A 482 -9.46 -19.54 21.67
C GLY A 482 -9.39 -21.04 21.36
N GLY A 483 -8.30 -21.72 21.71
CA GLY A 483 -8.12 -23.16 21.45
C GLY A 483 -7.54 -23.49 20.06
N ILE A 484 -7.28 -22.47 19.23
CA ILE A 484 -6.64 -22.61 17.92
C ILE A 484 -5.24 -21.99 17.99
N LYS A 485 -4.30 -22.65 17.35
CA LYS A 485 -2.94 -22.20 17.07
C LYS A 485 -2.84 -21.88 15.58
N GLU A 486 -2.29 -20.71 15.28
CA GLU A 486 -1.88 -20.34 13.93
C GLU A 486 -0.36 -20.49 13.82
N VAL A 487 0.10 -21.15 12.76
CA VAL A 487 1.51 -21.44 12.51
C VAL A 487 1.89 -20.90 11.14
N TYR A 488 2.91 -20.04 11.13
CA TYR A 488 3.41 -19.37 9.94
C TYR A 488 4.63 -20.11 9.43
N VAL A 489 4.57 -20.51 8.16
CA VAL A 489 5.57 -21.35 7.52
C VAL A 489 6.08 -20.65 6.27
N LYS A 490 7.40 -20.63 6.10
CA LYS A 490 8.04 -20.28 4.83
C LYS A 490 8.45 -21.53 4.07
N ALA A 491 8.30 -21.52 2.76
CA ALA A 491 8.77 -22.60 1.90
C ALA A 491 9.21 -22.10 0.52
N SER A 492 10.41 -22.50 0.11
CA SER A 492 10.89 -22.35 -1.27
C SER A 492 10.22 -23.37 -2.17
N ILE A 493 9.60 -22.92 -3.26
CA ILE A 493 8.98 -23.76 -4.29
C ILE A 493 9.75 -23.57 -5.59
N ASP A 494 10.32 -24.66 -6.12
CA ASP A 494 11.11 -24.59 -7.34
C ASP A 494 10.23 -24.24 -8.55
N ALA A 495 10.85 -23.61 -9.55
CA ALA A 495 10.22 -23.32 -10.83
C ALA A 495 9.61 -24.59 -11.46
N THR A 496 8.43 -24.46 -12.07
CA THR A 496 7.73 -25.54 -12.80
C THR A 496 7.58 -26.83 -11.98
N SER A 497 7.22 -26.70 -10.71
CA SER A 497 7.12 -27.81 -9.76
C SER A 497 5.92 -27.70 -8.84
N ASN A 498 5.53 -28.83 -8.26
CA ASN A 498 4.53 -28.90 -7.20
C ASN A 498 5.23 -29.30 -5.90
N LYS A 499 4.78 -28.74 -4.79
CA LYS A 499 5.32 -29.04 -3.47
C LYS A 499 4.20 -29.15 -2.45
N GLU A 500 4.21 -30.25 -1.71
CA GLU A 500 3.32 -30.49 -0.59
C GLU A 500 4.01 -30.09 0.71
N ILE A 501 3.31 -29.34 1.54
CA ILE A 501 3.79 -28.84 2.84
C ILE A 501 2.77 -29.27 3.89
N ILE A 502 3.26 -29.95 4.92
CA ILE A 502 2.43 -30.67 5.88
C ILE A 502 2.80 -30.20 7.27
N ILE A 503 1.83 -29.73 8.04
CA ILE A 503 1.98 -29.52 9.48
C ILE A 503 1.35 -30.71 10.22
N HIS A 504 2.06 -31.24 11.22
CA HIS A 504 1.58 -32.35 12.03
C HIS A 504 2.14 -32.30 13.47
N PRO A 505 1.52 -33.01 14.44
CA PRO A 505 1.98 -32.99 15.82
C PRO A 505 3.41 -33.56 15.94
N LYS A 506 4.22 -32.97 16.82
CA LYS A 506 5.53 -33.53 17.20
C LYS A 506 5.34 -34.86 17.93
N SER A 507 6.08 -35.87 17.49
CA SER A 507 6.06 -37.22 18.05
C SER A 507 6.76 -37.36 19.40
#